data_AF-A0A392NY73-F1
#
_entry.id   AF-A0A392NY73-F1
#
_cell.length_a   1.000
_cell.length_b   1.000
_cell.length_c   1.000
_cell.angle_alpha   90.00
_cell.angle_beta   90.00
_cell.angle_gamma   90.00
#
_symmetry.space_group_name_H-M   'P 1'
#
loop_
_entity.id
_entity.type
_entity.pdbx_description
1 polymer ?
#
loop_
_entity_poly.entity_id
_entity_poly.type
_entity_poly.pdbx_seq_one_letter_code
_entity_poly.pdbx_strand_id
1 'polypeptide(L)'
;YLNGRECHYLKERDIAQKKANDLGLKLSEMKVSFDDYKNKDGLLVRVKGLEEKISGLEEKLKSAEVTLIGEEEEKADPAGIYVESSRAEMIAKIFEVESNMIETSSSQFHNASRDESGGFG
;
A
#
# COMPACT_ATOMS: atom_id res chain seq x y z
N TYR A 1 -37.35 -47.21 -56.09
CA TYR A 1 -36.74 -47.88 -54.92
C TYR A 1 -35.23 -47.91 -55.11
N LEU A 2 -34.47 -47.44 -54.12
CA LEU A 2 -33.01 -47.57 -54.12
C LEU A 2 -32.61 -49.05 -53.95
N ASN A 3 -31.50 -49.47 -54.53
CA ASN A 3 -31.00 -50.83 -54.33
C ASN A 3 -30.32 -50.99 -52.95
N GLY A 4 -30.07 -52.24 -52.54
CA GLY A 4 -29.49 -52.53 -51.22
C GLY A 4 -28.11 -51.90 -50.97
N ARG A 5 -27.32 -51.69 -52.03
CA ARG A 5 -26.00 -51.02 -51.92
C ARG A 5 -26.14 -49.52 -51.73
N GLU A 6 -27.05 -48.88 -52.47
CA GLU A 6 -27.34 -47.44 -52.33
C GLU A 6 -27.85 -47.09 -50.93
N CYS A 7 -28.73 -47.92 -50.35
CA CYS A 7 -29.18 -47.74 -48.97
C CYS A 7 -28.04 -47.85 -47.94
N HIS A 8 -27.06 -48.73 -48.19
CA HIS A 8 -25.89 -48.87 -47.31
C HIS A 8 -25.02 -47.62 -47.33
N TYR A 9 -24.70 -47.10 -48.52
CA TYR A 9 -23.89 -45.90 -48.67
C TYR A 9 -24.53 -44.66 -48.02
N LEU A 10 -25.85 -44.50 -48.13
CA LEU A 10 -26.55 -43.40 -47.47
C LEU A 10 -26.41 -43.48 -45.94
N LYS A 11 -26.54 -44.67 -45.36
CA LYS A 11 -26.40 -44.88 -43.91
C LYS A 11 -24.97 -44.58 -43.45
N GLU A 12 -23.96 -45.02 -44.19
CA GLU A 12 -22.56 -44.72 -43.87
C GLU A 12 -22.26 -43.22 -43.97
N ARG A 13 -22.78 -42.55 -45.01
CA ARG A 13 -22.65 -41.11 -45.18
C ARG A 13 -23.28 -40.35 -44.02
N ASP A 14 -24.48 -40.73 -43.60
CA ASP A 14 -25.17 -40.05 -42.50
C ASP A 14 -24.44 -40.25 -41.16
N ILE A 15 -23.86 -41.44 -40.93
CA ILE A 15 -22.97 -41.71 -39.78
C ILE A 15 -21.71 -40.85 -39.84
N ALA A 16 -21.07 -40.76 -41.00
CA ALA A 16 -19.87 -39.96 -41.20
C ALA A 16 -20.16 -38.46 -40.99
N GLN A 17 -21.30 -37.97 -41.48
CA GLN A 17 -21.73 -36.58 -41.31
C GLN A 17 -22.02 -36.26 -39.85
N LYS A 18 -22.68 -37.17 -39.11
CA LYS A 18 -22.88 -37.00 -37.67
C LYS A 18 -21.54 -36.90 -36.93
N LYS A 19 -20.60 -37.79 -37.23
CA LYS A 19 -19.24 -37.75 -36.63
C LYS A 19 -18.50 -36.46 -36.98
N ALA A 20 -18.59 -36.00 -38.23
CA ALA A 20 -17.96 -34.75 -38.66
C ALA A 20 -18.52 -33.54 -37.90
N ASN A 21 -19.84 -33.49 -37.69
CA ASN A 21 -20.48 -32.44 -36.90
C ASN A 21 -20.04 -32.48 -35.42
N ASP A 22 -20.03 -33.67 -34.81
CA ASP A 22 -19.59 -33.84 -33.42
C ASP A 22 -18.12 -33.40 -33.22
N LEU A 23 -17.24 -33.72 -34.19
CA LEU A 23 -15.85 -33.27 -34.18
C LEU A 23 -15.74 -31.76 -34.38
N GLY A 24 -16.56 -31.18 -35.27
CA GLY A 24 -16.61 -29.73 -35.48
C GLY A 24 -17.00 -28.96 -34.21
N LEU A 25 -17.98 -29.47 -33.45
CA LEU A 25 -18.38 -28.90 -32.16
C LEU A 25 -17.23 -28.95 -31.15
N LYS A 26 -16.60 -30.12 -30.97
CA LYS A 26 -15.45 -30.28 -30.06
C LYS A 26 -14.28 -29.38 -30.43
N LEU A 27 -14.02 -29.19 -31.73
CA LEU A 27 -12.96 -28.30 -32.20
C LEU A 27 -13.28 -26.84 -31.87
N SER A 28 -14.54 -26.43 -32.03
CA SER A 28 -14.98 -25.08 -31.66
C SER A 28 -14.84 -24.83 -30.15
N GLU A 29 -15.27 -25.78 -29.31
CA GLU A 29 -15.12 -25.71 -27.85
C GLU A 29 -13.65 -25.62 -27.43
N MET A 30 -12.78 -26.44 -28.04
CA MET A 30 -11.34 -26.42 -27.79
C MET A 30 -10.70 -25.09 -28.20
N LYS A 31 -11.17 -24.47 -29.28
CA LYS A 31 -10.65 -23.17 -29.71
C LYS A 31 -10.97 -22.08 -28.69
N VAL A 32 -12.20 -22.04 -28.19
CA VAL A 32 -12.63 -21.07 -27.17
C VAL A 32 -11.80 -21.23 -25.89
N SER A 33 -11.64 -22.46 -25.40
CA SER A 33 -10.85 -22.71 -24.18
C SER A 33 -9.36 -22.38 -24.35
N PHE A 34 -8.81 -22.54 -25.55
CA PHE A 34 -7.44 -22.16 -25.86
C PHE A 34 -7.24 -20.64 -25.89
N ASP A 35 -8.20 -19.90 -26.48
CA ASP A 35 -8.17 -18.44 -26.47
C ASP A 35 -8.30 -17.88 -25.04
N ASP A 36 -9.16 -18.48 -24.20
CA ASP A 36 -9.26 -18.16 -22.78
C ASP A 36 -7.94 -18.41 -22.03
N TYR A 37 -7.25 -19.51 -22.33
CA TYR A 37 -5.96 -19.83 -21.72
C TYR A 37 -4.88 -18.78 -22.06
N LYS A 38 -4.81 -18.34 -23.32
CA LYS A 38 -3.89 -17.26 -23.73
C LYS A 38 -4.19 -15.95 -23.02
N ASN A 39 -5.47 -15.61 -22.88
CA ASN A 39 -5.88 -14.41 -22.18
C ASN A 39 -5.47 -14.46 -20.70
N LYS A 40 -5.64 -15.63 -20.05
CA LYS A 40 -5.21 -15.84 -18.67
C LYS A 40 -3.69 -15.68 -18.51
N ASP A 41 -2.91 -16.25 -19.43
CA ASP A 41 -1.45 -16.11 -19.40
C ASP A 41 -1.00 -14.65 -19.52
N GLY A 42 -1.60 -13.90 -20.46
CA GLY A 42 -1.36 -12.45 -20.59
C GLY A 42 -1.78 -11.63 -19.37
N LEU A 43 -2.83 -12.05 -18.65
CA LEU A 43 -3.20 -11.46 -17.36
C LEU A 43 -2.17 -11.76 -16.27
N LEU A 44 -1.66 -12.99 -16.18
CA LEU A 44 -0.64 -13.37 -15.20
C LEU A 44 0.65 -12.55 -15.34
N VAL A 45 1.09 -12.30 -16.58
CA VAL A 45 2.26 -11.45 -16.84
C VAL A 45 2.02 -10.02 -16.35
N ARG A 46 0.83 -9.46 -16.59
CA ARG A 46 0.47 -8.11 -16.12
C ARG A 46 0.38 -8.03 -14.60
N VAL A 47 -0.20 -9.04 -13.95
CA VAL A 47 -0.29 -9.10 -12.48
C VAL A 47 1.10 -9.10 -11.85
N LYS A 48 2.01 -9.97 -12.32
CA LYS A 48 3.41 -9.98 -11.82
C LYS A 48 4.10 -8.62 -11.98
N GLY A 49 3.96 -7.98 -13.15
CA GLY A 49 4.54 -6.66 -13.38
C GLY A 49 3.93 -5.56 -12.52
N LEU A 50 2.67 -5.70 -12.07
CA LEU A 50 2.06 -4.79 -11.11
C LEU A 50 2.54 -5.06 -9.68
N GLU A 51 2.69 -6.33 -9.28
CA GLU A 51 3.23 -6.73 -7.99
C GLU A 51 4.65 -6.18 -7.78
N GLU A 52 5.52 -6.29 -8.79
CA GLU A 52 6.87 -5.72 -8.78
C GLU A 52 6.86 -4.20 -8.60
N LYS A 53 5.94 -3.49 -9.29
CA LYS A 53 5.80 -2.03 -9.15
C LYS A 53 5.30 -1.62 -7.78
N ILE A 54 4.33 -2.35 -7.22
CA ILE A 54 3.80 -2.10 -5.88
C ILE A 54 4.92 -2.27 -4.86
N SER A 55 5.68 -3.36 -4.92
CA SER A 55 6.82 -3.59 -4.03
C SER A 55 7.85 -2.47 -4.11
N GLY A 56 8.22 -2.02 -5.32
CA GLY A 56 9.14 -0.89 -5.48
C GLY A 56 8.59 0.45 -4.99
N LEU A 57 7.28 0.67 -5.03
CA LEU A 57 6.65 1.86 -4.46
C LEU A 57 6.60 1.80 -2.93
N GLU A 58 6.33 0.64 -2.34
CA GLU A 58 6.34 0.43 -0.89
C GLU A 58 7.73 0.69 -0.29
N GLU A 59 8.81 0.24 -0.95
CA GLU A 59 10.18 0.53 -0.51
C GLU A 59 10.50 2.02 -0.56
N LYS A 60 10.12 2.71 -1.65
CA LYS A 60 10.31 4.16 -1.78
C LYS A 60 9.52 4.92 -0.73
N LEU A 61 8.30 4.49 -0.43
CA LEU A 61 7.47 5.12 0.60
C LEU A 61 8.12 4.98 1.98
N LYS A 62 8.60 3.78 2.34
CA LYS A 62 9.34 3.57 3.59
C LYS A 62 10.57 4.45 3.69
N SER A 63 11.34 4.56 2.59
CA SER A 63 12.51 5.44 2.57
C SER A 63 12.12 6.91 2.72
N ALA A 64 11.07 7.37 2.04
CA ALA A 64 10.61 8.75 2.13
C ALA A 64 10.07 9.08 3.52
N GLU A 65 9.34 8.16 4.16
CA GLU A 65 8.86 8.30 5.53
C GLU A 65 10.03 8.47 6.51
N VAL A 66 11.06 7.63 6.40
CA VAL A 66 12.28 7.75 7.23
C VAL A 66 12.98 9.09 7.02
N THR A 67 13.10 9.56 5.77
CA THR A 67 13.72 10.87 5.49
C THR A 67 12.90 12.03 6.05
N LEU A 68 11.57 12.01 5.89
CA LEU A 68 10.69 13.06 6.41
C LEU A 68 10.72 13.13 7.94
N ILE A 69 10.74 11.98 8.62
CA ILE A 69 10.88 11.94 10.08
C ILE A 69 12.22 12.56 10.49
N GLY A 70 13.31 12.22 9.80
CA GLY A 70 14.63 12.81 10.08
C GLY A 70 14.69 14.33 9.87
N GLU A 71 14.08 14.84 8.79
CA GLU A 71 14.01 16.29 8.52
C GLU A 71 13.18 17.04 9.58
N GLU A 72 12.06 16.45 10.00
CA GLU A 72 11.22 17.03 11.05
C GLU A 72 11.92 17.01 12.42
N GLU A 73 12.64 15.93 12.72
CA GLU A 73 13.44 15.77 13.94
C GLU A 73 14.59 16.80 13.98
N GLU A 74 15.34 16.99 12.89
CA GLU A 74 16.41 18.01 12.79
C GLU A 74 15.86 19.43 13.03
N LYS A 75 14.66 19.72 12.53
CA LYS A 75 14.01 21.03 12.74
C LYS A 75 13.54 21.21 14.18
N ALA A 76 13.02 20.17 14.81
CA ALA A 76 12.52 20.21 16.18
C ALA A 76 13.66 20.21 17.22
N ASP A 77 14.77 19.54 16.92
CA ASP A 77 15.94 19.43 17.77
C ASP A 77 17.26 19.57 16.98
N PRO A 78 17.63 20.78 16.55
CA PRO A 78 18.84 21.02 15.77
C PRO A 78 20.13 20.66 16.51
N ALA A 79 20.07 20.57 17.84
CA ALA A 79 21.21 20.23 18.70
C ALA A 79 21.29 18.72 19.00
N GLY A 80 20.28 17.93 18.59
CA GLY A 80 20.22 16.48 18.84
C GLY A 80 20.19 16.10 20.32
N ILE A 81 19.74 17.01 21.21
CA ILE A 81 19.75 16.81 22.67
C ILE A 81 18.73 15.74 23.11
N TYR A 82 17.68 15.56 22.32
CA TYR A 82 16.53 14.72 22.60
C TYR A 82 16.47 13.43 21.76
N VAL A 83 17.30 13.30 20.73
CA VAL A 83 17.43 12.11 19.86
C VAL A 83 17.59 10.81 20.67
N GLU A 84 18.42 10.82 21.71
CA GLU A 84 18.66 9.64 22.56
C GLU A 84 17.94 9.72 23.92
N SER A 85 17.15 10.78 24.15
CA SER A 85 16.45 10.94 25.42
C SER A 85 15.35 9.89 25.56
N SER A 86 15.33 9.20 26.69
CA SER A 86 14.21 8.33 27.04
C SER A 86 12.92 9.14 27.20
N ARG A 87 11.75 8.52 26.94
CA ARG A 87 10.44 9.13 27.22
C ARG A 87 10.35 9.64 28.67
N ALA A 88 10.93 8.92 29.62
CA ALA A 88 10.95 9.34 31.02
C ALA A 88 11.80 10.61 31.23
N GLU A 89 12.95 10.71 30.56
CA GLU A 89 13.83 11.89 30.63
C GLU A 89 13.18 13.12 29.98
N MET A 90 12.48 12.95 28.85
CA MET A 90 11.71 14.03 28.24
C MET A 90 10.61 14.53 29.18
N ILE A 91 9.86 13.61 29.80
CA ILE A 91 8.82 13.97 30.77
C ILE A 91 9.44 14.73 31.96
N ALA A 92 10.59 14.29 32.47
CA ALA A 92 11.27 14.97 33.57
C ALA A 92 11.69 16.41 33.20
N LYS A 93 12.29 16.60 32.00
CA LYS A 93 12.69 17.93 31.50
C LYS A 93 11.49 18.87 31.33
N ILE A 94 10.31 18.37 30.92
CA ILE A 94 9.08 19.17 30.83
C ILE A 94 8.70 19.72 32.22
N PHE A 95 8.66 18.84 33.23
CA PHE A 95 8.33 19.26 34.60
C PHE A 95 9.34 20.24 35.19
N GLU A 96 10.63 20.08 34.87
CA GLU A 96 11.69 21.00 35.30
C GLU A 96 11.49 22.39 34.69
N VAL A 97 11.27 22.48 33.38
CA VAL A 97 11.02 23.75 32.68
C VAL A 97 9.76 24.44 33.21
N GLU A 98 8.68 23.68 33.42
CA GLU A 98 7.43 24.20 33.99
C GLU A 98 7.66 24.79 35.39
N SER A 99 8.41 24.07 36.23
CA SER A 99 8.72 24.52 37.60
C SER A 99 9.56 25.80 37.59
N ASN A 100 10.61 25.85 36.77
CA ASN A 100 11.46 27.04 36.61
C ASN A 100 10.67 28.26 36.11
N MET A 101 9.72 28.05 35.19
CA MET A 101 8.87 29.11 34.66
C MET A 101 7.90 29.66 35.72
N ILE A 102 7.34 28.79 36.57
CA ILE A 102 6.49 29.18 37.71
C ILE A 102 7.30 29.99 38.72
N GLU A 103 8.49 29.54 39.09
CA GLU A 103 9.37 30.24 40.03
C GLU A 103 9.77 31.62 39.53
N THR A 104 10.17 31.71 38.26
CA THR A 104 10.54 32.97 37.61
C THR A 104 9.36 33.95 37.60
N SER A 105 8.16 33.48 37.24
CA SER A 105 6.94 34.31 37.24
C SER A 105 6.59 34.79 38.65
N SER A 106 6.64 33.89 39.65
CA SER A 106 6.38 34.21 41.05
C SER A 106 7.34 35.28 41.58
N SER A 107 8.63 35.15 41.26
CA SER A 107 9.64 36.14 41.63
C SER A 107 9.39 37.49 40.96
N GLN A 108 8.99 37.52 39.68
CA GLN A 108 8.62 38.75 38.97
C GLN A 108 7.42 39.45 39.62
N PHE A 109 6.38 38.71 40.03
CA PHE A 109 5.24 39.28 40.75
C PHE A 109 5.66 39.88 42.09
N HIS A 110 6.49 39.18 42.87
CA HIS A 110 6.97 39.69 44.15
C HIS A 110 7.85 40.94 43.98
N ASN A 111 8.75 40.97 43.00
CA ASN A 111 9.60 42.14 42.77
C ASN A 111 8.78 43.35 42.28
N ALA A 112 7.83 43.17 41.36
CA ALA A 112 6.96 44.26 40.90
C ALA A 112 6.10 44.86 42.02
N SER A 113 5.53 44.01 42.89
CA SER A 113 4.77 44.49 44.06
C SER A 113 5.61 45.25 45.08
N ARG A 114 6.93 45.00 45.10
CA ARG A 114 7.89 45.67 45.99
C ARG A 114 8.30 47.03 45.44
N ASP A 115 8.44 47.16 44.13
CA ASP A 115 8.76 48.44 43.47
C ASP A 115 7.55 49.40 43.48
N GLU A 116 6.32 48.90 43.38
CA GLU A 116 5.10 49.74 43.50
C GLU A 116 4.83 50.24 44.92
N SER A 117 5.29 49.52 45.95
CA SER A 117 5.12 49.92 47.36
C SER A 117 6.24 50.82 47.91
N GLY A 118 7.37 50.95 47.20
CA GLY A 118 8.51 51.79 47.57
C GLY A 118 8.43 53.26 47.12
N GLY A 119 7.40 53.65 46.37
CA GLY A 119 7.26 54.98 45.76
C GLY A 119 6.57 56.06 46.60
N PHE A 120 6.13 55.76 47.83
CA PHE A 120 5.56 56.74 48.76
C PHE A 120 6.51 56.98 49.94
N GLY A 121 7.56 57.75 49.70
CA GLY A 121 8.45 58.34 50.71
C GLY A 121 8.51 59.85 50.54
#